data_AF-A0A0C1N5N7-F1
#
_entry.id   AF-A0A0C1N5N7-F1
#
_cell.length_a   1.000
_cell.length_b   1.000
_cell.length_c   1.000
_cell.angle_alpha   90.00
_cell.angle_beta   90.00
_cell.angle_gamma   90.00
#
_symmetry.space_group_name_H-M   'P 1'
#
loop_
_entity.id
_entity.type
_entity.pdbx_description
1 polymer ?
#
loop_
_entity_poly.entity_id
_entity_poly.type
_entity_poly.pdbx_seq_one_letter_code
_entity_poly.pdbx_strand_id
1 'polypeptide(L)'
;MKKKLLIYSAISLSLFVPTIAFGEESQFDRWTTLGKTNTGETLVLNDTSVKIVEILVDESLNNEDGFYDNLPKTKVVQFDYSIGGRKRHAYTKSCKNGAVVGNAHWKTYTTFVDYNPQYFLVEADSEASKKMIKRVCSLSAYKTN
;
A
#
# COMPACT_ATOMS: atom_id res chain seq x y z
N MET A 1 34.73 -73.66 23.93
CA MET A 1 33.33 -73.32 24.26
C MET A 1 33.23 -71.84 24.62
N LYS A 2 32.15 -71.20 24.17
CA LYS A 2 31.97 -69.75 23.91
C LYS A 2 32.00 -68.89 25.20
N LYS A 3 32.83 -67.84 25.24
CA LYS A 3 32.67 -66.70 26.18
C LYS A 3 32.04 -65.53 25.43
N LYS A 4 30.91 -65.06 25.94
CA LYS A 4 30.05 -63.99 25.41
C LYS A 4 30.73 -62.63 25.62
N LEU A 5 30.83 -61.82 24.58
CA LEU A 5 31.11 -60.38 24.69
C LEU A 5 29.79 -59.64 24.55
N LEU A 6 29.37 -58.95 25.61
CA LEU A 6 28.22 -58.06 25.63
C LEU A 6 28.61 -56.76 24.95
N ILE A 7 28.02 -56.45 23.79
CA ILE A 7 28.10 -55.13 23.16
C ILE A 7 26.83 -54.40 23.56
N TYR A 8 26.96 -53.42 24.45
CA TYR A 8 25.92 -52.45 24.76
C TYR A 8 25.69 -51.58 23.52
N SER A 9 24.52 -51.71 22.89
CA SER A 9 24.06 -50.77 21.88
C SER A 9 23.32 -49.64 22.60
N ALA A 10 23.98 -48.48 22.71
CA ALA A 10 23.34 -47.26 23.17
C ALA A 10 22.48 -46.72 22.02
N ILE A 11 21.16 -46.89 22.12
CA ILE A 11 20.20 -46.28 21.22
C ILE A 11 20.11 -44.80 21.61
N SER A 12 20.80 -43.93 20.88
CA SER A 12 20.58 -42.48 20.98
C SER A 12 19.26 -42.15 20.28
N LEU A 13 18.19 -42.00 21.06
CA LEU A 13 16.90 -41.51 20.57
C LEU A 13 17.04 -40.01 20.27
N SER A 14 17.40 -39.66 19.03
CA SER A 14 17.37 -38.26 18.60
C SER A 14 15.91 -37.83 18.47
N LEU A 15 15.40 -37.15 19.50
CA LEU A 15 14.14 -36.41 19.43
C LEU A 15 14.34 -35.24 18.48
N PHE A 16 14.13 -35.48 17.18
CA PHE A 16 13.87 -34.41 16.22
C PHE A 16 12.52 -33.81 16.59
N VAL A 17 12.54 -32.77 17.43
CA VAL A 17 11.42 -31.85 17.54
C VAL A 17 11.46 -31.02 16.27
N PRO A 18 10.48 -31.13 15.34
CA PRO A 18 10.37 -30.16 14.27
C PRO A 18 10.04 -28.83 14.95
N THR A 19 11.02 -27.93 15.01
CA THR A 19 10.75 -26.51 15.24
C THR A 19 9.85 -26.07 14.10
N ILE A 20 8.55 -26.00 14.38
CA ILE A 20 7.60 -25.25 13.57
C ILE A 20 8.11 -23.81 13.66
N ALA A 21 8.90 -23.42 12.66
CA ALA A 21 9.15 -22.02 12.38
C ALA A 21 7.79 -21.46 11.99
N PHE A 22 7.08 -20.91 12.97
CA PHE A 22 6.06 -19.90 12.72
C PHE A 22 6.82 -18.75 12.08
N GLY A 23 6.96 -18.80 10.76
CA GLY A 23 7.28 -17.61 9.99
C GLY A 23 6.17 -16.63 10.30
N GLU A 24 6.50 -15.58 11.05
CA GLU A 24 5.79 -14.32 10.91
C GLU A 24 5.66 -14.08 9.41
N GLU A 25 4.44 -14.13 8.87
CA GLU A 25 4.14 -13.50 7.60
C GLU A 25 4.43 -12.01 7.80
N SER A 26 5.70 -11.62 7.60
CA SER A 26 6.03 -10.23 7.37
C SER A 26 5.11 -9.80 6.23
N GLN A 27 4.30 -8.76 6.45
CA GLN A 27 3.48 -8.16 5.41
C GLN A 27 4.42 -7.72 4.28
N PHE A 28 4.69 -8.61 3.32
CA PHE A 28 5.61 -8.35 2.24
C PHE A 28 5.04 -7.18 1.43
N ASP A 29 5.84 -6.12 1.33
CA ASP A 29 5.55 -4.92 0.56
C ASP A 29 5.21 -5.30 -0.89
N ARG A 30 3.93 -5.18 -1.30
CA ARG A 30 3.43 -5.77 -2.55
C ARG A 30 3.22 -4.71 -3.63
N TRP A 31 4.20 -4.57 -4.51
CA TRP A 31 4.17 -3.63 -5.63
C TRP A 31 3.62 -4.26 -6.91
N THR A 32 2.51 -3.72 -7.42
CA THR A 32 1.82 -4.18 -8.64
C THR A 32 2.06 -3.19 -9.78
N THR A 33 2.66 -3.65 -10.88
CA THR A 33 2.81 -2.86 -12.12
C THR A 33 1.49 -2.74 -12.87
N LEU A 34 1.10 -1.52 -13.22
CA LEU A 34 -0.19 -1.21 -13.84
C LEU A 34 -0.11 -0.88 -15.33
N GLY A 35 1.10 -0.56 -15.81
CA GLY A 35 1.39 -0.23 -17.19
C GLY A 35 2.19 1.06 -17.31
N LYS A 36 2.16 1.67 -18.50
CA LYS A 36 2.80 2.96 -18.78
C LYS A 36 1.77 4.08 -18.83
N THR A 37 2.14 5.25 -18.34
CA THR A 37 1.39 6.50 -18.48
C THR A 37 1.52 7.08 -19.89
N ASN A 38 0.81 8.16 -20.17
CA ASN A 38 0.92 8.91 -21.43
C ASN A 38 2.35 9.47 -21.66
N THR A 39 3.11 9.70 -20.59
CA THR A 39 4.53 10.11 -20.64
C THR A 39 5.50 8.95 -20.89
N GLY A 40 4.99 7.71 -20.99
CA GLY A 40 5.79 6.49 -21.16
C GLY A 40 6.39 5.92 -19.87
N GLU A 41 6.15 6.58 -18.73
CA GLU A 41 6.66 6.15 -17.42
C GLU A 41 5.87 4.96 -16.87
N THR A 42 6.56 3.99 -16.28
CA THR A 42 5.91 2.85 -15.62
C THR A 42 5.25 3.29 -14.33
N LEU A 43 3.96 3.00 -14.19
CA LEU A 43 3.16 3.23 -13.00
C LEU A 43 3.00 1.93 -12.20
N VAL A 44 3.30 2.00 -10.90
CA VAL A 44 3.29 0.87 -9.97
C VAL A 44 2.54 1.27 -8.70
N LEU A 45 1.66 0.41 -8.18
CA LEU A 45 0.92 0.64 -6.94
C LEU A 45 1.49 -0.26 -5.83
N ASN A 46 1.63 0.27 -4.61
CA ASN A 46 1.82 -0.56 -3.44
C ASN A 46 0.46 -1.00 -2.88
N ASP A 47 0.09 -2.26 -3.10
CA ASP A 47 -1.22 -2.78 -2.68
C ASP A 47 -1.38 -2.81 -1.15
N THR A 48 -0.30 -3.07 -0.40
CA THR A 48 -0.39 -3.17 1.07
C THR A 48 -0.57 -1.81 1.72
N SER A 49 -0.11 -0.73 1.07
CA SER A 49 -0.24 0.65 1.54
C SER A 49 -1.68 1.20 1.51
N VAL A 50 -2.57 0.61 0.70
CA VAL A 50 -3.94 1.13 0.51
C VAL A 50 -4.71 1.08 1.82
N LYS A 51 -5.22 2.20 2.33
CA LYS A 51 -6.00 2.25 3.58
C LYS A 51 -6.96 3.41 3.62
N ILE A 52 -8.04 3.26 4.38
CA ILE A 52 -9.01 4.34 4.63
C ILE A 52 -8.53 5.12 5.85
N VAL A 53 -8.44 6.44 5.73
CA VAL A 53 -8.03 7.34 6.81
C VAL A 53 -8.91 8.58 6.83
N GLU A 54 -8.96 9.24 7.98
CA GLU A 54 -9.54 10.57 8.12
C GLU A 54 -8.41 11.60 8.16
N ILE A 55 -8.36 12.47 7.16
CA ILE A 55 -7.36 13.55 7.09
C ILE A 55 -8.05 14.90 6.89
N LEU A 56 -7.35 15.97 7.24
CA LEU A 56 -7.71 17.31 6.81
C LEU A 56 -7.45 17.38 5.30
N VAL A 57 -8.52 17.61 4.52
CA VAL A 57 -8.41 17.74 3.07
C VAL A 57 -8.75 19.17 2.69
N ASP A 58 -7.78 19.85 2.09
CA ASP A 58 -8.05 21.05 1.32
C ASP A 58 -8.61 20.65 -0.05
N GLU A 59 -9.78 21.19 -0.42
CA GLU A 59 -10.43 20.95 -1.71
C GLU A 59 -10.01 21.93 -2.81
N SER A 60 -9.20 22.94 -2.47
CA SER A 60 -8.59 23.84 -3.45
C SER A 60 -7.73 23.03 -4.44
N LEU A 61 -7.69 23.48 -5.70
CA LEU A 61 -6.96 22.81 -6.79
C LEU A 61 -5.45 22.80 -6.53
N ASN A 62 -4.95 23.80 -5.80
CA ASN A 62 -3.60 23.93 -5.28
C ASN A 62 -3.70 24.45 -3.84
N ASN A 63 -2.99 23.83 -2.89
CA ASN A 63 -2.90 24.29 -1.49
C ASN A 63 -2.10 25.60 -1.36
N GLU A 64 -2.45 26.63 -2.15
CA GLU A 64 -1.69 27.87 -2.31
C GLU A 64 -1.66 28.73 -1.04
N ASP A 65 -2.63 28.57 -0.13
CA ASP A 65 -2.82 29.53 0.98
C ASP A 65 -2.72 28.94 2.38
N GLY A 66 -2.04 27.79 2.56
CA GLY A 66 -1.29 27.41 3.77
C GLY A 66 -1.89 27.62 5.17
N PHE A 67 -3.18 27.88 5.35
CA PHE A 67 -3.72 28.32 6.65
C PHE A 67 -5.23 28.07 6.75
N TYR A 68 -5.63 26.92 7.30
CA TYR A 68 -7.04 26.67 7.60
C TYR A 68 -7.21 25.89 8.91
N ASP A 69 -7.53 26.61 9.99
CA ASP A 69 -7.75 26.05 11.33
C ASP A 69 -9.05 25.23 11.47
N ASN A 70 -9.89 25.17 10.42
CA ASN A 70 -11.26 24.61 10.49
C ASN A 70 -11.65 23.68 9.33
N LEU A 71 -10.69 23.01 8.66
CA LEU A 71 -11.05 22.07 7.60
C LEU A 71 -11.76 20.82 8.17
N PRO A 72 -12.91 20.40 7.60
CA PRO A 72 -13.56 19.17 8.03
C PRO A 72 -12.66 17.97 7.72
N LYS A 73 -12.43 17.12 8.74
CA LYS A 73 -11.81 15.81 8.51
C LYS A 73 -12.69 15.02 7.57
N THR A 74 -12.09 14.50 6.50
CA THR A 74 -12.80 13.73 5.48
C THR A 74 -12.18 12.35 5.36
N LYS A 75 -13.03 11.33 5.21
CA LYS A 75 -12.59 9.97 4.89
C LYS A 75 -12.06 9.91 3.46
N VAL A 76 -10.83 9.45 3.30
CA VAL A 76 -10.16 9.27 2.02
C VAL A 76 -9.51 7.90 1.95
N VAL A 77 -9.16 7.46 0.74
CA VAL A 77 -8.32 6.29 0.53
C VAL A 77 -6.89 6.75 0.27
N GLN A 78 -5.99 6.47 1.20
CA GLN A 78 -4.57 6.78 1.13
C GLN A 78 -3.79 5.58 0.58
N PHE A 79 -2.76 5.82 -0.23
CA PHE A 79 -1.95 4.79 -0.86
C PHE A 79 -0.58 5.33 -1.30
N ASP A 80 0.37 4.42 -1.46
CA ASP A 80 1.68 4.68 -2.04
C ASP A 80 1.75 4.13 -3.46
N TYR A 81 2.41 4.88 -4.34
CA TYR A 81 2.63 4.47 -5.72
C TYR A 81 4.02 4.90 -6.18
N SER A 82 4.46 4.39 -7.33
CA SER A 82 5.72 4.78 -7.97
C SER A 82 5.48 5.07 -9.44
N ILE A 83 6.06 6.17 -9.92
CA ILE A 83 6.07 6.56 -11.34
C ILE A 83 7.50 6.90 -11.74
N GLY A 84 8.00 6.32 -12.83
CA GLY A 84 9.38 6.54 -13.26
C GLY A 84 10.43 6.15 -12.19
N GLY A 85 10.10 5.18 -11.33
CA GLY A 85 10.93 4.74 -10.21
C GLY A 85 10.88 5.63 -8.96
N ARG A 86 10.10 6.72 -8.99
CA ARG A 86 9.96 7.65 -7.85
C ARG A 86 8.73 7.27 -7.03
N LYS A 87 8.95 6.85 -5.78
CA LYS A 87 7.87 6.58 -4.82
C LYS A 87 7.19 7.89 -4.41
N ARG A 88 5.87 7.81 -4.26
CA ARG A 88 4.97 8.92 -3.98
C ARG A 88 3.90 8.46 -3.01
N HIS A 89 3.47 9.40 -2.20
CA HIS A 89 2.37 9.22 -1.27
C HIS A 89 1.14 9.98 -1.77
N ALA A 90 -0.03 9.37 -1.71
CA ALA A 90 -1.23 9.93 -2.31
C ALA A 90 -2.51 9.58 -1.55
N TYR A 91 -3.58 10.30 -1.87
CA TYR A 91 -4.93 9.92 -1.50
C TYR A 91 -5.93 10.22 -2.60
N THR A 92 -7.08 9.55 -2.56
CA THR A 92 -8.23 9.83 -3.43
C THR A 92 -9.53 9.86 -2.64
N LYS A 93 -10.45 10.73 -3.09
CA LYS A 93 -11.86 10.78 -2.68
C LYS A 93 -12.78 10.06 -3.68
N SER A 94 -12.25 9.60 -4.81
CA SER A 94 -13.03 9.00 -5.90
C SER A 94 -13.46 7.56 -5.62
N CYS A 95 -13.42 7.07 -4.38
CA CYS A 95 -13.79 5.69 -4.04
C CYS A 95 -15.05 5.63 -3.17
N LYS A 96 -16.01 4.79 -3.57
CA LYS A 96 -17.20 4.46 -2.77
C LYS A 96 -17.53 2.98 -2.94
N ASN A 97 -17.61 2.24 -1.83
CA ASN A 97 -17.97 0.81 -1.81
C ASN A 97 -17.18 -0.04 -2.81
N GLY A 98 -15.86 0.20 -2.92
CA GLY A 98 -15.01 -0.58 -3.84
C GLY A 98 -14.98 -0.07 -5.29
N ALA A 99 -15.87 0.86 -5.65
CA ALA A 99 -16.00 1.39 -6.99
C ALA A 99 -15.46 2.82 -7.10
N VAL A 100 -15.05 3.19 -8.32
CA VAL A 100 -14.69 4.56 -8.65
C VAL A 100 -15.96 5.39 -8.85
N VAL A 101 -16.05 6.56 -8.23
CA VAL A 101 -17.17 7.50 -8.34
C VAL A 101 -16.70 8.88 -8.77
N GLY A 102 -17.52 9.56 -9.58
CA GLY A 102 -17.16 10.86 -10.15
C GLY A 102 -15.96 10.79 -11.10
N ASN A 103 -15.21 11.89 -11.17
CA ASN A 103 -13.99 11.94 -11.96
C ASN A 103 -12.86 11.19 -11.24
N ALA A 104 -12.21 10.27 -11.95
CA ALA A 104 -11.11 9.50 -11.42
C ALA A 104 -9.85 10.37 -11.31
N HIS A 105 -9.45 10.69 -10.08
CA HIS A 105 -8.25 11.48 -9.80
C HIS A 105 -7.70 11.11 -8.42
N TRP A 106 -6.48 11.55 -8.14
CA TRP A 106 -5.89 11.51 -6.80
C TRP A 106 -5.04 12.76 -6.55
N LYS A 107 -4.77 13.04 -5.28
CA LYS A 107 -3.86 14.09 -4.86
C LYS A 107 -2.56 13.46 -4.40
N THR A 108 -1.44 13.97 -4.91
CA THR A 108 -0.09 13.45 -4.62
C THR A 108 0.67 14.41 -3.73
N TYR A 109 1.22 13.89 -2.64
CA TYR A 109 2.03 14.65 -1.69
C TYR A 109 3.36 15.07 -2.33
N THR A 110 3.75 16.33 -2.11
CA THR A 110 5.01 16.90 -2.59
C THR A 110 5.98 17.17 -1.46
N THR A 111 5.61 18.08 -0.56
CA THR A 111 6.45 18.60 0.53
C THR A 111 5.57 19.21 1.62
N PHE A 112 6.18 19.66 2.71
CA PHE A 112 5.55 20.62 3.61
C PHE A 112 5.93 22.05 3.20
N VAL A 113 4.96 22.97 3.26
CA VAL A 113 5.19 24.42 3.23
C VAL A 113 4.46 24.98 4.44
N ASP A 114 5.15 25.74 5.29
CA ASP A 114 4.61 26.32 6.52
C ASP A 114 3.87 25.30 7.41
N TYR A 115 4.51 24.15 7.65
CA TYR A 115 4.00 23.03 8.45
C TYR A 115 2.79 22.29 7.85
N ASN A 116 2.34 22.66 6.64
CA ASN A 116 1.19 22.05 5.98
C ASN A 116 1.60 21.17 4.79
N PRO A 117 1.04 19.96 4.65
CA PRO A 117 1.34 19.08 3.53
C PRO A 117 0.76 19.65 2.23
N GLN A 118 1.60 19.72 1.21
CA GLN A 118 1.26 20.22 -0.12
C GLN A 118 0.91 19.04 -1.03
N TYR A 119 -0.14 19.25 -1.85
CA TYR A 119 -0.60 18.26 -2.81
C TYR A 119 -0.87 18.89 -4.16
N PHE A 120 -0.64 18.14 -5.23
CA PHE A 120 -1.14 18.47 -6.57
C PHE A 120 -2.13 17.41 -7.03
N LEU A 121 -3.13 17.84 -7.81
CA LEU A 121 -4.11 16.97 -8.42
C LEU A 121 -3.50 16.21 -9.60
N VAL A 122 -3.77 14.91 -9.69
CA VAL A 122 -3.43 14.07 -10.83
C VAL A 122 -4.70 13.41 -11.36
N GLU A 123 -5.04 13.72 -12.61
CA GLU A 123 -6.15 13.10 -13.31
C GLU A 123 -5.78 11.69 -13.78
N ALA A 124 -6.75 10.77 -13.74
CA ALA A 124 -6.58 9.44 -14.31
C ALA A 124 -6.84 9.44 -15.83
N ASP A 125 -5.92 10.05 -16.57
CA ASP A 125 -5.99 10.29 -18.02
C ASP A 125 -5.56 9.07 -18.87
N SER A 126 -4.53 8.34 -18.43
CA SER A 126 -3.99 7.14 -19.08
C SER A 126 -4.70 5.85 -18.65
N GLU A 127 -4.61 4.78 -19.45
CA GLU A 127 -5.13 3.47 -19.06
C GLU A 127 -4.47 2.92 -17.80
N ALA A 128 -3.17 3.19 -17.58
CA ALA A 128 -2.47 2.79 -16.37
C ALA A 128 -3.00 3.53 -15.13
N SER A 129 -3.24 4.84 -15.23
CA SER A 129 -3.78 5.63 -14.11
C SER A 129 -5.23 5.27 -13.80
N LYS A 130 -6.07 4.98 -14.81
CA LYS A 130 -7.42 4.44 -14.60
C LYS A 130 -7.39 3.07 -13.91
N LYS A 131 -6.48 2.18 -14.32
CA LYS A 131 -6.27 0.88 -13.64
C LYS A 131 -5.83 1.07 -12.19
N MET A 132 -4.98 2.05 -11.91
CA MET A 132 -4.54 2.37 -10.55
C MET A 132 -5.73 2.71 -9.65
N ILE A 133 -6.55 3.69 -10.05
CA ILE A 133 -7.67 4.14 -9.21
C ILE A 133 -8.72 3.04 -9.04
N LYS A 134 -9.01 2.26 -10.09
CA LYS A 134 -9.88 1.08 -9.97
C LYS A 134 -9.34 0.08 -8.94
N ARG A 135 -8.03 -0.22 -8.97
CA ARG A 135 -7.40 -1.15 -8.02
C ARG A 135 -7.39 -0.60 -6.60
N VAL A 136 -7.07 0.69 -6.41
CA VAL A 136 -7.11 1.37 -5.12
C VAL A 136 -8.50 1.30 -4.49
N CYS A 137 -9.55 1.63 -5.25
CA CYS A 137 -10.92 1.54 -4.74
C CYS A 137 -11.30 0.10 -4.42
N SER A 138 -10.98 -0.86 -5.29
CA SER A 138 -11.27 -2.27 -5.04
C SER A 138 -10.59 -2.76 -3.74
N LEU A 139 -9.31 -2.44 -3.55
CA LEU A 139 -8.55 -2.82 -2.35
C LEU A 139 -9.06 -2.14 -1.08
N SER A 140 -9.56 -0.91 -1.15
CA SER A 140 -10.08 -0.22 0.04
C SER A 140 -11.35 -0.86 0.59
N ALA A 141 -12.21 -1.44 -0.27
CA ALA A 141 -13.39 -2.18 0.16
C ALA A 141 -13.03 -3.45 0.94
N TYR A 142 -12.02 -4.20 0.48
CA TYR A 142 -11.58 -5.43 1.17
C TYR A 142 -11.04 -5.18 2.57
N LYS A 143 -10.55 -3.97 2.87
CA LYS A 143 -10.03 -3.61 4.20
C LYS A 143 -11.08 -3.02 5.14
N THR A 144 -12.32 -2.87 4.67
CA THR A 144 -13.44 -2.36 5.48
C THR A 144 -14.33 -3.50 6.01
N ASN A 145 -14.15 -4.73 5.49
CA ASN A 145 -14.79 -5.97 5.95
C ASN A 145 -13.78 -6.82 6.70
#